data_AF-A0ABD1S6D4-F1
#
_entry.id   AF-A0ABD1S6D4-F1
#
_cell.length_a   1.000
_cell.length_b   1.000
_cell.length_c   1.000
_cell.angle_alpha   90.00
_cell.angle_beta   90.00
_cell.angle_gamma   90.00
#
_symmetry.space_group_name_H-M   'P 1'
#
loop_
_entity.id
_entity.type
_entity.pdbx_description
1 polymer ?
#
loop_
_entity_poly.entity_id
_entity_poly.type
_entity_poly.pdbx_seq_one_letter_code
_entity_poly.pdbx_strand_id
1 'polypeptide(L)'
;MAIAIAFSYGFCHFIFVQTNSEISSKDSRLANYINRLYNGRYREFKAELSAYYKLRKSHEDALANPPLEMLDRGVYQWVELCNHFNSDKFKKASSKNIENRSKKKYNHRTGSRPLSYIVEETAVVLD
;
A
#
# COMPACT_ATOMS: atom_id res chain seq x y z
N MET A 1 -1.61 28.46 -2.62
CA MET A 1 -2.17 27.19 -2.12
C MET A 1 -2.16 26.13 -3.24
N ALA A 2 -1.00 25.55 -3.56
CA ALA A 2 -0.92 24.44 -4.54
C ALA A 2 0.34 23.57 -4.40
N ILE A 3 0.98 23.48 -3.23
CA ILE A 3 2.23 22.70 -3.06
C ILE A 3 2.06 21.49 -2.11
N ALA A 4 0.87 21.29 -1.52
CA ALA A 4 0.71 20.32 -0.43
C ALA A 4 0.37 18.86 -0.83
N ILE A 5 0.32 18.50 -2.12
CA ILE A 5 -0.06 17.13 -2.56
C ILE A 5 1.08 16.36 -3.26
N ALA A 6 2.20 17.01 -3.57
CA ALA A 6 3.31 16.37 -4.29
C ALA A 6 4.17 15.42 -3.41
N PHE A 7 4.19 15.61 -2.08
CA PHE A 7 5.07 14.82 -1.19
C PHE A 7 4.61 13.37 -0.94
N SER A 8 3.38 13.00 -1.29
CA SER A 8 2.95 11.59 -1.22
C SER A 8 3.36 10.76 -2.43
N TYR A 9 3.60 11.40 -3.58
CA TYR A 9 3.89 10.73 -4.85
C TYR A 9 5.37 10.84 -5.25
N GLY A 10 6.07 11.92 -4.85
CA GLY A 10 7.48 12.13 -5.17
C GLY A 10 8.45 11.18 -4.45
N PHE A 11 8.17 10.80 -3.21
CA PHE A 11 9.03 9.88 -2.46
C PHE A 11 8.88 8.41 -2.91
N CYS A 12 7.71 8.05 -3.44
CA CYS A 12 7.44 6.74 -4.02
C CYS A 12 8.16 6.53 -5.36
N HIS A 13 8.38 7.62 -6.11
CA HIS A 13 9.10 7.57 -7.39
C HIS A 13 10.62 7.42 -7.19
N PHE A 14 11.19 7.87 -6.07
CA PHE A 14 12.64 7.78 -5.85
C PHE A 14 13.11 6.42 -5.31
N ILE A 15 12.28 5.74 -4.50
CA ILE A 15 12.69 4.49 -3.81
C ILE A 15 12.50 3.21 -4.64
N PHE A 16 11.90 3.28 -5.83
CA PHE A 16 11.75 2.10 -6.71
C PHE A 16 12.32 2.28 -8.13
N VAL A 17 12.57 3.52 -8.58
CA VAL A 17 13.00 3.79 -9.97
C VAL A 17 14.45 3.39 -10.24
N GLN A 18 15.30 3.21 -9.21
CA GLN A 18 16.72 2.94 -9.42
C GLN A 18 17.03 1.57 -10.04
N THR A 19 16.06 0.66 -10.17
CA THR A 19 16.26 -0.64 -10.84
C THR A 19 15.64 -0.75 -12.23
N ASN A 20 14.93 0.27 -12.75
CA ASN A 20 14.11 0.09 -13.96
C ASN A 20 14.23 1.21 -15.01
N SER A 21 15.36 1.92 -15.07
CA SER A 21 15.60 2.92 -16.13
C SER A 21 15.61 2.36 -17.57
N GLU A 22 15.44 1.05 -17.77
CA GLU A 22 15.53 0.41 -19.09
C GLU A 22 14.20 0.02 -19.73
N ILE A 23 13.07 0.01 -19.00
CA ILE A 23 11.77 -0.27 -19.64
C ILE A 23 11.19 1.04 -20.20
N SER A 24 11.91 1.61 -21.17
CA SER A 24 11.38 2.66 -22.05
C SER A 24 10.40 2.01 -23.04
N SER A 25 9.22 1.61 -22.55
CA SER A 25 8.16 1.19 -23.46
C SER A 25 7.56 2.44 -24.08
N LYS A 26 7.82 2.67 -25.37
CA LYS A 26 7.13 3.71 -26.17
C LYS A 26 5.60 3.52 -26.18
N ASP A 27 5.11 2.33 -25.81
CA ASP A 27 3.70 2.02 -25.66
C ASP A 27 3.16 2.46 -24.28
N SER A 28 2.23 3.42 -24.31
CA SER A 28 1.53 3.94 -23.13
C SER A 28 0.74 2.87 -22.37
N ARG A 29 0.16 1.88 -23.05
CA ARG A 29 -0.62 0.82 -22.39
C ARG A 29 0.27 -0.10 -21.57
N LEU A 30 1.41 -0.50 -22.13
CA LEU A 30 2.39 -1.31 -21.43
C LEU A 30 2.97 -0.55 -20.22
N ALA A 31 3.32 0.73 -20.40
CA ALA A 31 3.79 1.56 -19.29
C ALA A 31 2.76 1.66 -18.15
N ASN A 32 1.48 1.87 -18.47
CA ASN A 32 0.41 1.91 -17.48
C ASN A 32 0.22 0.58 -16.76
N TYR A 33 0.31 -0.53 -17.48
CA TYR A 33 0.22 -1.87 -16.90
C TYR A 33 1.36 -2.14 -15.91
N ILE A 34 2.60 -1.85 -16.32
CA ILE A 34 3.79 -2.01 -15.49
C ILE A 34 3.71 -1.12 -14.25
N ASN A 35 3.34 0.15 -14.41
CA ASN A 35 3.14 1.07 -13.28
C ASN A 35 2.07 0.54 -12.31
N ARG A 36 0.98 -0.04 -12.81
CA ARG A 36 -0.04 -0.65 -11.96
C ARG A 36 0.52 -1.82 -11.14
N LEU A 37 1.33 -2.69 -11.75
CA LEU A 37 1.97 -3.79 -11.05
C LEU A 37 2.93 -3.29 -9.97
N TYR A 38 3.80 -2.35 -10.30
CA TYR A 38 4.74 -1.77 -9.33
C TYR A 38 4.04 -1.04 -8.19
N ASN A 39 3.00 -0.27 -8.50
CA ASN A 39 2.17 0.37 -7.48
C ASN A 39 1.49 -0.68 -6.57
N GLY A 40 1.05 -1.81 -7.13
CA GLY A 40 0.51 -2.93 -6.36
C GLY A 40 1.55 -3.47 -5.37
N ARG A 41 2.71 -3.89 -5.89
CA ARG A 41 3.80 -4.44 -5.06
C ARG A 41 4.29 -3.46 -4.01
N TYR A 42 4.39 -2.17 -4.35
CA TYR A 42 4.79 -1.14 -3.41
C TYR A 42 3.78 -0.95 -2.27
N ARG A 43 2.48 -1.00 -2.58
CA ARG A 43 1.43 -0.91 -1.56
C ARG A 43 1.48 -2.09 -0.59
N GLU A 44 1.74 -3.30 -1.10
CA GLU A 44 1.94 -4.51 -0.30
C GLU A 44 3.18 -4.37 0.58
N PHE A 45 4.32 -3.96 0.00
CA PHE A 45 5.56 -3.72 0.73
C PHE A 45 5.39 -2.73 1.88
N LYS A 46 4.73 -1.59 1.65
CA LYS A 46 4.41 -0.63 2.71
C LYS A 46 3.49 -1.21 3.79
N ALA A 47 2.57 -2.10 3.42
CA ALA A 47 1.68 -2.75 4.37
C ALA A 47 2.45 -3.74 5.26
N GLU A 48 3.36 -4.53 4.69
CA GLU A 48 4.29 -5.42 5.40
C GLU A 48 5.14 -4.65 6.40
N LEU A 49 5.77 -3.55 5.96
CA LEU A 49 6.56 -2.67 6.82
C LEU A 49 5.74 -2.01 7.94
N SER A 50 4.50 -1.60 7.66
CA SER A 50 3.61 -1.05 8.69
C SER A 50 3.19 -2.12 9.71
N ALA A 51 2.98 -3.37 9.27
CA ALA A 51 2.71 -4.48 10.17
C ALA A 51 3.93 -4.78 11.06
N TYR A 52 5.13 -4.83 10.47
CA TYR A 52 6.39 -4.98 11.20
C TYR A 52 6.58 -3.88 12.25
N TYR A 53 6.32 -2.62 11.89
CA TYR A 53 6.38 -1.49 12.82
C TYR A 53 5.42 -1.67 14.02
N LYS A 54 4.18 -2.12 13.76
CA LYS A 54 3.17 -2.34 14.81
C LYS A 54 3.50 -3.47 15.78
N LEU A 55 4.37 -4.42 15.39
CA LEU A 55 4.85 -5.48 16.27
C LEU A 55 5.91 -4.99 17.28
N ARG A 56 6.48 -3.80 17.07
CA ARG A 56 7.50 -3.21 17.95
C ARG A 56 6.86 -2.62 19.19
N LYS A 57 7.61 -2.63 20.29
CA LYS A 57 7.08 -2.18 21.60
C LYS A 57 6.93 -0.67 21.69
N SER A 58 7.83 0.05 21.03
CA SER A 58 7.86 1.51 21.01
C SER A 58 8.38 2.03 19.68
N HIS A 59 8.22 3.32 19.45
CA HIS A 59 8.79 3.99 18.28
C HIS A 59 10.31 3.89 18.25
N GLU A 60 10.97 4.06 19.39
CA GLU A 60 12.42 3.94 19.53
C GLU A 60 12.92 2.51 19.27
N ASP A 61 12.18 1.49 19.76
CA ASP A 61 12.48 0.08 19.47
C ASP A 61 12.38 -0.22 17.96
N ALA A 62 11.40 0.37 17.27
CA ALA A 62 11.27 0.23 15.83
C ALA A 62 12.44 0.89 15.07
N LEU A 63 12.94 2.04 15.52
CA LEU A 63 14.08 2.72 14.92
C LEU A 63 15.40 1.96 15.15
N ALA A 64 15.57 1.34 16.32
CA ALA A 64 16.76 0.55 16.65
C ALA A 64 16.82 -0.80 15.92
N ASN A 65 15.66 -1.37 15.55
CA ASN A 65 15.54 -2.70 14.95
C ASN A 65 14.91 -2.67 13.54
N PRO A 66 15.57 -2.06 12.53
CA PRO A 66 15.08 -2.07 11.16
C PRO A 66 14.99 -3.49 10.59
N PRO A 67 14.01 -3.78 9.71
CA PRO A 67 13.96 -5.04 8.99
C PRO A 67 15.12 -5.14 7.98
N LEU A 68 15.57 -6.37 7.69
CA LEU A 68 16.72 -6.63 6.81
C LEU A 68 16.59 -5.95 5.44
N GLU A 69 15.40 -5.98 4.85
CA GLU A 69 15.11 -5.35 3.55
C GLU A 69 15.36 -3.85 3.54
N MET A 70 15.28 -3.18 4.69
CA MET A 70 15.55 -1.75 4.83
C MET A 70 17.02 -1.45 5.15
N LEU A 71 17.76 -2.42 5.69
CA LEU A 71 19.22 -2.31 5.82
C LEU A 71 19.85 -2.24 4.43
N ASP A 72 19.39 -3.10 3.50
CA ASP A 72 19.90 -3.15 2.13
C ASP A 72 19.50 -1.92 1.29
N ARG A 73 18.31 -1.37 1.53
CA ARG A 73 17.77 -0.20 0.80
C ARG A 73 18.20 1.14 1.35
N GLY A 74 18.68 1.18 2.60
CA GLY A 74 19.11 2.38 3.30
C GLY A 74 18.27 2.68 4.55
N VAL A 75 18.94 2.71 5.71
CA VAL A 75 18.31 2.91 7.03
C VAL A 75 17.55 4.23 7.13
N TYR A 76 18.00 5.29 6.45
CA TYR A 76 17.33 6.59 6.46
C TYR A 76 15.86 6.49 6.00
N GLN A 77 15.58 5.68 4.97
CA GLN A 77 14.22 5.49 4.47
C GLN A 77 13.33 4.80 5.52
N TRP A 78 13.90 3.91 6.33
CA TRP A 78 13.18 3.29 7.44
C TRP A 78 12.81 4.30 8.51
N VAL A 79 13.73 5.21 8.86
CA VAL A 79 13.47 6.28 9.82
C VAL A 79 12.30 7.15 9.36
N GLU A 80 12.27 7.54 8.08
CA GLU A 80 11.16 8.32 7.52
C GLU A 80 9.83 7.57 7.54
N LEU A 81 9.83 6.26 7.25
CA LEU A 81 8.64 5.42 7.35
C LEU A 81 8.15 5.27 8.80
N CYS A 82 9.05 5.08 9.76
CA CYS A 82 8.72 5.06 11.17
C CYS A 82 8.08 6.38 11.62
N ASN A 83 8.65 7.52 11.21
CA ASN A 83 8.08 8.84 11.49
C ASN A 83 6.68 8.99 10.88
N HIS A 84 6.50 8.52 9.65
CA HIS A 84 5.20 8.51 8.98
C HIS A 84 4.18 7.67 9.75
N PHE A 85 4.54 6.44 10.15
CA PHE A 85 3.65 5.55 10.90
C PHE A 85 3.32 6.07 12.30
N ASN A 86 4.26 6.75 12.94
CA ASN A 86 4.07 7.36 14.25
C ASN A 86 3.23 8.65 14.19
N SER A 87 3.13 9.29 13.02
CA SER A 87 2.39 10.55 12.87
C SER A 87 0.92 10.40 13.23
N ASP A 88 0.36 11.41 13.91
CA ASP A 88 -1.06 11.41 14.30
C ASP A 88 -2.00 11.38 13.10
N LYS A 89 -1.59 12.02 12.00
CA LYS A 89 -2.32 11.98 10.73
C LYS A 89 -2.49 10.55 10.24
N PHE A 90 -1.41 9.76 10.24
CA PHE A 90 -1.45 8.37 9.80
C PHE A 90 -2.27 7.51 10.76
N LYS A 91 -2.02 7.60 12.07
CA LYS A 91 -2.76 6.83 13.09
C LYS A 91 -4.27 7.09 12.99
N LYS A 92 -4.69 8.35 12.89
CA LYS A 92 -6.10 8.73 12.73
C LYS A 92 -6.72 8.15 11.45
N ALA A 93 -6.00 8.22 10.33
CA ALA A 93 -6.47 7.66 9.07
C ALA A 93 -6.54 6.13 9.11
N SER A 94 -5.52 5.47 9.69
CA SER A 94 -5.46 4.02 9.85
C SER A 94 -6.62 3.50 10.70
N SER A 95 -6.86 4.11 11.88
CA SER A 95 -7.94 3.69 12.77
C SER A 95 -9.32 3.84 12.11
N LYS A 96 -9.57 4.98 11.44
CA LYS A 96 -10.80 5.18 10.67
C LYS A 96 -10.96 4.15 9.55
N ASN A 97 -9.88 3.81 8.84
CA ASN A 97 -9.94 2.82 7.77
C ASN A 97 -10.23 1.41 8.31
N ILE A 98 -9.70 1.06 9.49
CA ILE A 98 -9.99 -0.22 10.15
C ILE A 98 -11.48 -0.28 10.54
N GLU A 99 -12.00 0.79 11.14
CA GLU A 99 -13.42 0.90 11.51
C GLU A 99 -14.34 0.86 10.28
N ASN A 100 -13.98 1.57 9.21
CA ASN A 100 -14.74 1.54 7.96
C ASN A 100 -14.74 0.14 7.33
N ARG A 101 -13.62 -0.60 7.44
CA ARG A 101 -13.54 -1.98 6.97
C ARG A 101 -14.37 -2.94 7.84
N SER A 102 -14.42 -2.75 9.16
CA SER A 102 -15.25 -3.59 10.03
C SER A 102 -16.75 -3.35 9.84
N LYS A 103 -17.15 -2.12 9.49
CA LYS A 103 -18.53 -1.75 9.16
C LYS A 103 -19.00 -2.24 7.79
N LYS A 104 -18.10 -2.76 6.95
CA LYS A 104 -18.43 -3.20 5.61
C LYS A 104 -19.25 -4.50 5.66
N LYS A 105 -20.58 -4.37 5.62
CA LYS A 105 -21.55 -5.49 5.73
C LYS A 105 -21.42 -6.53 4.61
N TYR A 106 -21.02 -6.10 3.41
CA TYR A 106 -20.87 -6.98 2.26
C TYR A 106 -19.50 -6.78 1.61
N ASN A 107 -18.78 -7.89 1.42
CA ASN A 107 -17.71 -7.92 0.46
C ASN A 107 -18.35 -7.83 -0.92
N HIS A 108 -18.27 -6.68 -1.59
CA HIS A 108 -18.67 -6.55 -2.98
C HIS A 108 -17.92 -7.61 -3.81
N ARG A 109 -18.56 -8.74 -4.08
CA ARG A 109 -18.09 -9.73 -5.07
C ARG A 109 -18.38 -9.27 -6.50
N THR A 110 -19.08 -8.15 -6.65
CA THR A 110 -19.37 -7.50 -7.90
C THR A 110 -18.15 -6.69 -8.35
N GLY A 111 -17.11 -7.41 -8.78
CA GLY A 111 -16.10 -6.86 -9.67
C GLY A 111 -16.67 -6.73 -11.08
N SER A 112 -15.88 -7.09 -12.09
CA SER A 112 -16.31 -7.20 -13.48
C SER A 112 -17.28 -8.37 -13.78
N ARG A 113 -17.73 -9.10 -12.75
CA ARG A 113 -18.73 -10.17 -12.90
C ARG A 113 -20.14 -9.55 -12.89
N PRO A 114 -20.99 -9.86 -13.88
CA PRO A 114 -22.37 -9.40 -13.91
C PRO A 114 -23.16 -9.92 -12.71
N LEU A 115 -24.14 -9.13 -12.25
CA LEU A 115 -25.02 -9.51 -11.13
C LEU A 115 -25.75 -10.85 -11.39
N SER A 116 -26.09 -11.15 -12.63
CA SER A 116 -26.76 -12.41 -13.03
C SER A 116 -25.99 -13.66 -12.58
N TYR A 117 -24.68 -13.70 -12.81
CA TYR A 117 -23.82 -14.81 -12.42
C TYR A 117 -23.75 -14.98 -10.89
N ILE A 118 -23.83 -13.88 -10.15
CA ILE A 118 -23.81 -13.92 -8.68
C ILE A 118 -25.14 -14.48 -8.16
N VAL A 119 -26.26 -14.04 -8.74
CA VAL A 119 -27.59 -14.51 -8.36
C VAL A 119 -27.74 -16.01 -8.62
N GLU A 120 -27.34 -16.50 -9.79
CA GLU A 120 -27.34 -17.92 -10.14
C GLU A 120 -26.51 -18.75 -9.15
N GLU A 121 -25.28 -18.33 -8.84
CA GLU A 121 -24.39 -19.05 -7.93
C GLU A 121 -24.93 -19.08 -6.48
N THR A 122 -25.61 -18.01 -6.03
CA THR A 122 -26.26 -17.97 -4.70
C THR A 122 -27.59 -18.72 -4.63
N ALA A 123 -28.32 -18.84 -5.75
CA ALA A 123 -29.56 -19.61 -5.81
C ALA A 123 -29.28 -21.11 -5.66
N VAL A 124 -28.15 -21.59 -6.20
CA VAL A 124 -27.71 -23.01 -6.09
C VAL A 124 -27.30 -23.42 -4.66
N VAL A 125 -27.04 -22.47 -3.75
CA VAL A 125 -26.64 -22.77 -2.35
C VAL A 125 -27.83 -22.80 -1.39
N LEU A 126 -29.03 -22.46 -1.87
CA LEU A 126 -30.26 -22.39 -1.06
C LEU A 126 -31.26 -23.54 -1.35
N ASP A 127 -30.89 -24.47 -2.21
CA ASP A 127 -31.56 -25.77 -2.43
C ASP A 127 -30.75 -26.92 -1.78
#